data_AF-A0A6A6EPY7-F1
#
_entry.id   AF-A0A6A6EPY7-F1
#
_cell.length_a   1.000
_cell.length_b   1.000
_cell.length_c   1.000
_cell.angle_alpha   90.00
_cell.angle_beta   90.00
_cell.angle_gamma   90.00
#
_symmetry.space_group_name_H-M   'P 1'
#
loop_
_entity.id
_entity.type
_entity.pdbx_description
1 polymer ?
#
loop_
_entity_poly.entity_id
_entity_poly.type
_entity_poly.pdbx_seq_one_letter_code
_entity_poly.pdbx_strand_id
1 'polypeptide(L)'
;MDAENTAKIQVVLGNHLLDIPDALGRYPGLVLKTLTDAFFFIRVDQTILNQILLRSIFGSALHAKRDKTPYRLQAILKSCQSGTLDKSSLEAKVYRHGGITALVALFAAATDDKRTSSLLNTLPEDELEGFVKSINAVEPHEDFQFLVEQLKRKKMSQSSRPTKKMSTPGSCLSRYRQRQLPTHNETQGLGEGTGHFGLEFGIRDG
;
A
#
# COMPACT_ATOMS: atom_id res chain seq x y z
N MET A 1 36.01 11.99 13.05
CA MET A 1 35.50 11.83 11.67
C MET A 1 35.95 10.46 11.25
N ASP A 2 35.21 9.45 11.67
CA ASP A 2 35.57 8.07 11.35
C ASP A 2 35.14 7.85 9.90
N ALA A 3 36.10 7.47 9.05
CA ALA A 3 35.78 6.96 7.74
C ALA A 3 34.75 5.85 7.96
N GLU A 4 33.53 6.05 7.44
CA GLU A 4 32.52 5.02 7.37
C GLU A 4 33.23 3.77 6.86
N ASN A 5 33.30 2.71 7.68
CA ASN A 5 33.88 1.43 7.29
C ASN A 5 32.98 0.82 6.21
N THR A 6 33.13 1.30 4.97
CA THR A 6 32.40 0.79 3.81
C THR A 6 33.02 -0.55 3.45
N ALA A 7 32.48 -1.63 4.00
CA ALA A 7 32.83 -2.97 3.60
C ALA A 7 32.29 -3.23 2.19
N LYS A 8 33.18 -3.65 1.27
CA LYS A 8 32.83 -4.01 -0.10
C LYS A 8 33.19 -5.47 -0.35
N ILE A 9 32.27 -6.23 -0.95
CA ILE A 9 32.50 -7.61 -1.35
C ILE A 9 32.90 -7.62 -2.82
N GLN A 10 34.01 -8.30 -3.13
CA GLN A 10 34.51 -8.49 -4.49
C GLN A 10 34.62 -9.98 -4.80
N VAL A 11 34.41 -10.33 -6.07
CA VAL A 11 34.49 -11.70 -6.57
C VAL A 11 35.74 -11.83 -7.42
N VAL A 12 36.54 -12.85 -7.14
CA VAL A 12 37.71 -13.20 -7.96
C VAL A 12 37.27 -14.24 -8.99
N LEU A 13 37.34 -13.89 -10.27
CA LEU A 13 37.04 -14.78 -11.39
C LEU A 13 38.27 -14.90 -12.30
N GLY A 14 38.97 -16.04 -12.20
CA GLY A 14 40.27 -16.21 -12.84
C GLY A 14 41.29 -15.20 -12.28
N ASN A 15 41.84 -14.34 -13.14
CA ASN A 15 42.79 -13.29 -12.76
C ASN A 15 42.13 -11.91 -12.59
N HIS A 16 40.80 -11.83 -12.58
CA HIS A 16 40.07 -10.58 -12.46
C HIS A 16 39.40 -10.45 -11.10
N LEU A 17 39.63 -9.33 -10.44
CA LEU A 17 38.89 -8.88 -9.27
C LEU A 17 37.76 -7.99 -9.75
N LEU A 18 36.52 -8.44 -9.58
CA LEU A 18 35.33 -7.74 -10.05
C LEU A 18 34.41 -7.43 -8.88
N ASP A 19 33.70 -6.30 -8.97
CA ASP A 19 32.59 -6.03 -8.08
C ASP A 19 31.41 -6.96 -8.41
N ILE A 20 30.51 -7.19 -7.44
CA ILE A 20 29.37 -8.11 -7.62
C ILE A 20 28.53 -7.78 -8.87
N PRO A 21 28.16 -6.51 -9.17
CA PRO A 21 27.38 -6.20 -10.38
C PRO A 21 28.10 -6.58 -11.68
N ASP A 22 29.39 -6.26 -11.79
CA ASP A 22 30.19 -6.59 -12.98
C ASP A 22 30.39 -8.10 -13.13
N ALA A 23 30.58 -8.80 -12.01
CA ALA A 23 30.70 -10.25 -11.98
C ALA A 23 29.38 -10.92 -12.42
N LEU A 24 28.22 -10.43 -11.94
CA LEU A 24 26.90 -10.91 -12.36
C LEU A 24 26.62 -10.64 -13.84
N GLY A 25 27.09 -9.52 -14.39
CA GLY A 25 26.96 -9.20 -15.80
C GLY A 25 27.72 -10.15 -16.73
N ARG A 26 28.88 -10.67 -16.28
CA ARG A 26 29.73 -11.56 -17.09
C ARG A 26 29.47 -13.05 -16.85
N TYR A 27 29.28 -13.47 -15.61
CA TYR A 27 29.18 -14.88 -15.22
C TYR A 27 28.07 -15.11 -14.18
N PRO A 28 26.80 -14.83 -14.51
CA PRO A 28 25.70 -14.81 -13.54
C PRO A 28 25.54 -16.14 -12.80
N GLY A 29 25.53 -17.26 -13.52
CA GLY A 29 25.33 -18.59 -12.92
C GLY A 29 26.44 -18.98 -11.94
N LEU A 30 27.70 -18.69 -12.28
CA LEU A 30 28.84 -19.02 -11.43
C LEU A 30 28.87 -18.16 -10.16
N VAL A 31 28.63 -16.85 -10.29
CA VAL A 31 28.60 -15.92 -9.17
C VAL A 31 27.45 -16.27 -8.22
N LEU A 32 26.25 -16.50 -8.74
CA LEU A 32 25.08 -16.87 -7.92
C LEU A 32 25.31 -18.19 -7.18
N LYS A 33 25.86 -19.21 -7.86
CA LYS A 33 26.21 -20.48 -7.22
C LYS A 33 27.23 -20.27 -6.10
N THR A 34 28.29 -19.51 -6.36
CA THR A 34 29.35 -19.26 -5.38
C THR A 34 28.85 -18.49 -4.17
N LEU A 35 28.00 -17.47 -4.36
CA LEU A 35 27.37 -16.74 -3.26
C LEU A 35 26.41 -17.63 -2.46
N THR A 36 25.68 -18.52 -3.14
CA THR A 36 24.81 -19.50 -2.49
C THR A 36 25.62 -20.49 -1.64
N ASP A 37 26.70 -21.02 -2.19
CA ASP A 37 27.61 -21.92 -1.48
C ASP A 37 28.29 -21.19 -0.30
N ALA A 38 28.59 -19.90 -0.43
CA ALA A 38 29.13 -19.08 0.65
C ALA A 38 28.18 -18.98 1.86
N PHE A 39 26.86 -18.93 1.63
CA PHE A 39 25.87 -18.94 2.71
C PHE A 39 25.88 -20.23 3.54
N PHE A 40 26.41 -21.34 3.02
CA PHE A 40 26.60 -22.55 3.81
C PHE A 40 27.63 -22.36 4.94
N PHE A 41 28.66 -21.54 4.70
CA PHE A 41 29.73 -21.29 5.67
C PHE A 41 29.39 -20.16 6.66
N ILE A 42 28.39 -19.34 6.34
CA ILE A 42 27.90 -18.28 7.20
C ILE A 42 26.80 -18.85 8.07
N ARG A 43 26.87 -18.66 9.39
CA ARG A 43 25.70 -18.90 10.25
C ARG A 43 24.68 -17.81 9.97
N VAL A 44 23.80 -18.06 9.00
CA VAL A 44 22.68 -17.18 8.67
C VAL A 44 21.54 -17.52 9.63
N ASP A 45 21.23 -16.60 10.54
CA ASP A 45 20.05 -16.74 11.38
C ASP A 45 18.77 -16.35 10.62
N GLN A 46 17.62 -16.56 11.26
CA GLN A 46 16.32 -16.27 10.65
C GLN A 46 16.12 -14.77 10.36
N THR A 47 16.76 -13.88 11.12
CA THR A 47 16.67 -12.43 10.95
C THR A 47 17.35 -12.02 9.64
N ILE A 48 18.58 -12.48 9.41
CA ILE A 48 19.33 -12.21 8.17
C ILE A 48 18.59 -12.83 6.97
N LEU A 49 18.06 -14.04 7.10
CA LEU A 49 17.23 -14.65 6.04
C LEU A 49 16.01 -13.80 5.70
N ASN A 50 15.29 -13.30 6.70
CA ASN A 50 14.12 -12.44 6.48
C ASN A 50 14.51 -11.13 5.79
N GLN A 51 15.65 -10.53 6.15
CA GLN A 51 16.17 -9.34 5.48
C GLN A 51 16.55 -9.61 4.01
N ILE A 52 17.20 -10.74 3.72
CA ILE A 52 17.51 -11.15 2.34
C ILE A 52 16.23 -11.34 1.53
N LEU A 53 15.23 -12.03 2.09
CA LEU A 53 13.93 -12.23 1.45
C LEU A 53 13.22 -10.91 1.19
N LEU A 54 13.18 -9.99 2.16
CA LEU A 54 12.59 -8.66 1.98
C LEU A 54 13.29 -7.88 0.88
N ARG A 55 14.63 -7.87 0.86
CA ARG A 55 15.40 -7.23 -0.22
C ARG A 55 15.10 -7.83 -1.58
N SER A 56 14.94 -9.16 -1.66
CA SER A 56 14.57 -9.84 -2.90
C SER A 56 13.17 -9.43 -3.36
N ILE A 57 12.17 -9.48 -2.49
CA ILE A 57 10.77 -9.14 -2.82
C ILE A 57 10.67 -7.68 -3.26
N PHE A 58 11.27 -6.77 -2.49
CA PHE A 58 11.27 -5.34 -2.84
C PHE A 58 12.09 -5.05 -4.09
N GLY A 59 13.22 -5.73 -4.27
CA GLY A 59 14.02 -5.63 -5.50
C GLY A 59 13.21 -6.02 -6.73
N SER A 60 12.53 -7.17 -6.70
CA SER A 60 11.62 -7.59 -7.76
C SER A 60 10.50 -6.58 -7.96
N ALA A 61 9.90 -6.09 -6.88
CA ALA A 61 8.82 -5.10 -6.94
C ALA A 61 9.27 -3.76 -7.55
N LEU A 62 10.49 -3.30 -7.30
CA LEU A 62 11.00 -2.04 -7.86
C LEU A 62 11.32 -2.15 -9.35
N HIS A 63 11.74 -3.32 -9.81
CA HIS A 63 12.14 -3.55 -11.21
C HIS A 63 11.02 -4.13 -12.09
N ALA A 64 9.90 -4.55 -11.50
CA ALA A 64 8.77 -5.09 -12.25
C ALA A 64 8.06 -4.02 -13.10
N LYS A 65 7.69 -4.42 -14.33
CA LYS A 65 6.79 -3.65 -15.17
C LYS A 65 5.41 -3.55 -14.51
N ARG A 66 4.80 -2.36 -14.50
CA ARG A 66 3.51 -2.15 -13.80
C ARG A 66 2.52 -1.29 -14.57
N ASP A 67 1.35 -1.87 -14.82
CA ASP A 67 0.24 -1.18 -15.48
C ASP A 67 -0.85 -0.72 -14.49
N LYS A 68 -0.90 -1.30 -13.29
CA LYS A 68 -1.98 -1.08 -12.31
C LYS A 68 -1.46 -0.49 -11.01
N THR A 69 -2.18 0.49 -10.49
CA THR A 69 -1.96 1.00 -9.13
C THR A 69 -2.42 -0.04 -8.10
N PRO A 70 -1.59 -0.40 -7.10
CA PRO A 70 -2.00 -1.31 -6.04
C PRO A 70 -3.29 -0.87 -5.33
N TYR A 71 -4.12 -1.84 -4.96
CA TYR A 71 -5.38 -1.60 -4.27
C TYR A 71 -5.15 -0.87 -2.94
N ARG A 72 -6.07 0.04 -2.56
CA ARG A 72 -6.05 0.88 -1.33
C ARG A 72 -4.89 1.86 -1.15
N LEU A 73 -3.85 1.83 -1.99
CA LEU A 73 -2.70 2.72 -1.90
C LEU A 73 -3.11 4.21 -1.83
N GLN A 74 -4.09 4.63 -2.64
CA GLN A 74 -4.55 6.03 -2.64
C GLN A 74 -5.26 6.43 -1.33
N ALA A 75 -6.07 5.52 -0.75
CA ALA A 75 -6.78 5.80 0.49
C ALA A 75 -5.83 5.87 1.68
N ILE A 76 -4.85 4.96 1.72
CA ILE A 76 -3.82 4.94 2.75
C ILE A 76 -2.88 6.13 2.61
N LEU A 77 -2.44 6.46 1.39
CA LEU A 77 -1.61 7.64 1.13
C LEU A 77 -2.30 8.93 1.61
N LYS A 78 -3.60 9.09 1.36
CA LYS A 78 -4.38 10.22 1.89
C LYS A 78 -4.39 10.23 3.42
N SER A 79 -4.60 9.07 4.04
CA SER A 79 -4.63 8.93 5.50
C SER A 79 -3.28 9.24 6.16
N CYS A 80 -2.17 8.86 5.50
CA CYS A 80 -0.81 9.23 5.91
C CYS A 80 -0.60 10.74 5.79
N GLN A 81 -1.06 11.35 4.70
CA GLN A 81 -0.93 12.80 4.46
C GLN A 81 -1.77 13.64 5.43
N SER A 82 -2.97 13.18 5.78
CA SER A 82 -3.85 13.85 6.76
C SER A 82 -3.45 13.58 8.21
N GLY A 83 -2.49 12.68 8.46
CA GLY A 83 -2.08 12.30 9.81
C GLY A 83 -3.18 11.56 10.60
N THR A 84 -4.19 11.03 9.91
CA THR A 84 -5.31 10.32 10.53
C THR A 84 -5.04 8.82 10.71
N LEU A 85 -3.96 8.33 10.09
CA LEU A 85 -3.54 6.93 10.23
C LEU A 85 -2.83 6.71 11.57
N ASP A 86 -3.04 5.55 12.16
CA ASP A 86 -2.37 5.16 13.39
C ASP A 86 -0.84 5.15 13.20
N LYS A 87 -0.11 5.82 14.10
CA LYS A 87 1.35 5.96 14.03
C LYS A 87 2.08 4.63 14.22
N SER A 88 1.47 3.67 14.92
CA SER A 88 2.02 2.32 15.06
C SER A 88 1.82 1.43 13.82
N SER A 89 0.95 1.80 12.88
CA SER A 89 0.74 1.03 11.66
C SER A 89 2.01 0.94 10.80
N LEU A 90 2.20 -0.20 10.15
CA LEU A 90 3.33 -0.45 9.26
C LEU A 90 3.40 0.60 8.14
N GLU A 91 2.25 0.93 7.56
CA GLU A 91 2.14 1.91 6.48
C GLU A 91 2.55 3.31 6.93
N ALA A 92 2.18 3.72 8.16
CA ALA A 92 2.62 4.99 8.73
C ALA A 92 4.14 5.00 8.98
N LYS A 93 4.71 3.92 9.51
CA LYS A 93 6.16 3.78 9.74
C LYS A 93 6.93 3.87 8.43
N VAL A 94 6.55 3.08 7.43
CA VAL A 94 7.19 3.08 6.10
C VAL A 94 7.07 4.45 5.44
N TYR A 95 5.90 5.09 5.52
CA TYR A 95 5.71 6.44 4.99
C TYR A 95 6.56 7.49 5.71
N ARG A 96 6.72 7.37 7.03
CA ARG A 96 7.55 8.30 7.83
C ARG A 96 9.02 8.25 7.44
N HIS A 97 9.57 7.06 7.24
CA HIS A 97 11.00 6.89 6.93
C HIS A 97 11.33 7.06 5.44
N GLY A 98 10.42 6.71 4.54
CA GLY A 98 10.71 6.68 3.11
C GLY A 98 9.70 7.37 2.20
N GLY A 99 8.67 8.00 2.77
CA GLY A 99 7.69 8.80 2.04
C GLY A 99 6.84 8.00 1.05
N ILE A 100 6.46 8.66 -0.04
CA ILE A 100 5.55 8.09 -1.06
C ILE A 100 6.23 6.92 -1.77
N THR A 101 7.52 7.03 -2.10
CA THR A 101 8.26 5.99 -2.83
C THR A 101 8.28 4.67 -2.06
N ALA A 102 8.65 4.70 -0.78
CA ALA A 102 8.66 3.50 0.05
C ALA A 102 7.25 2.94 0.30
N LEU A 103 6.24 3.81 0.46
CA LEU A 103 4.86 3.37 0.60
C LEU A 103 4.37 2.66 -0.67
N VAL A 104 4.67 3.22 -1.85
CA VAL A 104 4.36 2.58 -3.12
C VAL A 104 5.08 1.23 -3.22
N ALA A 105 6.36 1.18 -2.88
CA ALA A 105 7.16 -0.05 -2.89
C ALA A 105 6.55 -1.12 -1.98
N LEU A 106 6.11 -0.76 -0.77
CA LEU A 106 5.44 -1.65 0.17
C LEU A 106 4.18 -2.26 -0.43
N PHE A 107 3.28 -1.43 -0.96
CA PHE A 107 2.02 -1.91 -1.51
C PHE A 107 2.21 -2.81 -2.72
N ALA A 108 3.23 -2.50 -3.50
CA ALA A 108 3.51 -3.23 -4.71
C ALA A 108 4.23 -4.55 -4.40
N ALA A 109 5.18 -4.55 -3.48
CA ALA A 109 5.74 -5.77 -2.88
C ALA A 109 4.66 -6.64 -2.22
N ALA A 110 3.71 -6.06 -1.49
CA ALA A 110 2.60 -6.79 -0.89
C ALA A 110 1.59 -7.33 -1.92
N THR A 111 1.51 -6.72 -3.10
CA THR A 111 0.72 -7.24 -4.23
C THR A 111 1.40 -8.47 -4.83
N ASP A 112 2.73 -8.45 -4.90
CA ASP A 112 3.54 -9.51 -5.50
C ASP A 112 3.76 -10.70 -4.52
N ASP A 113 3.99 -10.43 -3.23
CA ASP A 113 4.14 -11.45 -2.18
C ASP A 113 3.33 -11.09 -0.92
N LYS A 114 2.39 -11.96 -0.55
CA LYS A 114 1.50 -11.81 0.62
C LYS A 114 2.26 -11.83 1.97
N ARG A 115 3.46 -12.39 2.01
CA ARG A 115 4.29 -12.50 3.23
C ARG A 115 4.99 -11.19 3.59
N THR A 116 5.02 -10.22 2.67
CA THR A 116 5.72 -8.93 2.83
C THR A 116 5.39 -8.25 4.16
N SER A 117 4.10 -8.09 4.49
CA SER A 117 3.68 -7.41 5.71
C SER A 117 4.09 -8.17 6.98
N SER A 118 4.01 -9.50 6.96
CA SER A 118 4.44 -10.34 8.09
C SER A 118 5.95 -10.25 8.30
N LEU A 119 6.73 -10.27 7.23
CA LEU A 119 8.20 -10.15 7.29
C LEU A 119 8.65 -8.77 7.76
N LEU A 120 7.94 -7.71 7.39
CA LEU A 120 8.29 -6.37 7.87
C LEU A 120 7.96 -6.17 9.35
N ASN A 121 6.92 -6.83 9.85
CA ASN A 121 6.54 -6.75 11.27
C ASN A 121 7.51 -7.50 12.20
N THR A 122 8.35 -8.39 11.67
CA THR A 122 9.39 -9.05 12.49
C THR A 122 10.65 -8.21 12.64
N LEU A 123 10.81 -7.15 11.84
CA LEU A 123 11.98 -6.28 11.91
C LEU A 123 11.87 -5.30 13.08
N PRO A 124 12.97 -5.08 13.83
CA PRO A 124 13.14 -3.93 14.71
C PRO A 124 12.93 -2.60 13.97
N GLU A 125 12.56 -1.54 14.69
CA GLU A 125 12.25 -0.23 14.08
C GLU A 125 13.46 0.43 13.42
N ASP A 126 14.65 0.27 14.00
CA ASP A 126 15.93 0.74 13.47
C ASP A 126 16.32 0.01 12.17
N GLU A 127 16.13 -1.31 12.12
CA GLU A 127 16.35 -2.11 10.91
C GLU A 127 15.33 -1.76 9.81
N LEU A 128 14.07 -1.54 10.18
CA LEU A 128 13.03 -1.09 9.26
C LEU A 128 13.37 0.27 8.65
N GLU A 129 13.84 1.22 9.45
CA GLU A 129 14.29 2.52 8.96
C GLU A 129 15.46 2.38 7.96
N GLY A 130 16.48 1.62 8.32
CA GLY A 130 17.63 1.36 7.44
C GLY A 130 17.22 0.67 6.13
N PHE A 131 16.34 -0.31 6.21
CA PHE A 131 15.77 -0.99 5.06
C PHE A 131 15.00 -0.03 4.15
N VAL A 132 14.11 0.79 4.72
CA VAL A 132 13.31 1.76 3.96
C VAL A 132 14.19 2.81 3.27
N LYS A 133 15.26 3.27 3.92
CA LYS A 133 16.25 4.14 3.27
C LYS A 133 16.92 3.44 2.10
N SER A 134 17.25 2.17 2.22
CA SER A 134 17.87 1.40 1.13
C SER A 134 16.95 1.24 -0.09
N ILE A 135 15.63 1.13 0.10
CA ILE A 135 14.65 1.11 -1.01
C ILE A 135 14.75 2.39 -1.83
N ASN A 136 14.86 3.55 -1.18
CA ASN A 136 14.93 4.84 -1.86
C ASN A 136 16.26 5.08 -2.59
N ALA A 137 17.31 4.34 -2.24
CA ALA A 137 18.61 4.41 -2.91
C ALA A 137 18.68 3.56 -4.19
N VAL A 138 17.74 2.63 -4.38
CA VAL A 138 17.66 1.80 -5.58
C VAL A 138 16.97 2.59 -6.69
N GLU A 139 17.58 2.64 -7.86
CA GLU A 139 16.96 3.18 -9.08
C GLU A 139 15.88 2.21 -9.58
N PRO A 140 14.58 2.56 -9.52
CA PRO A 140 13.51 1.65 -9.88
C PRO A 140 13.18 1.75 -11.38
N HIS A 141 12.41 0.78 -11.88
CA HIS A 141 11.93 0.77 -13.26
C HIS A 141 11.10 2.01 -13.60
N GLU A 142 11.12 2.46 -14.86
CA GLU A 142 10.45 3.70 -15.32
C GLU A 142 8.95 3.72 -14.97
N ASP A 143 8.23 2.61 -15.18
CA ASP A 143 6.81 2.48 -14.80
C ASP A 143 6.56 2.71 -13.30
N PHE A 144 7.48 2.23 -12.45
CA PHE A 144 7.40 2.46 -11.01
C PHE A 144 7.56 3.95 -10.70
N GLN A 145 8.56 4.59 -11.32
CA GLN A 145 8.80 6.03 -11.19
C GLN A 145 7.57 6.82 -11.64
N PHE A 146 6.99 6.47 -12.78
CA PHE A 146 5.79 7.10 -13.30
C PHE A 146 4.62 7.00 -12.32
N LEU A 147 4.39 5.83 -11.71
CA LEU A 147 3.35 5.62 -10.72
C LEU A 147 3.56 6.49 -9.47
N VAL A 148 4.79 6.57 -8.97
CA VAL A 148 5.15 7.45 -7.85
C VAL A 148 4.89 8.92 -8.20
N GLU A 149 5.30 9.37 -9.38
CA GLU A 149 5.11 10.74 -9.85
C GLU A 149 3.63 11.10 -10.03
N GLN A 150 2.80 10.20 -10.55
CA GLN A 150 1.36 10.40 -10.65
C GLN A 150 0.70 10.63 -9.28
N LEU A 151 1.14 9.88 -8.26
CA LEU A 151 0.64 10.01 -6.90
C LEU A 151 1.12 11.31 -6.23
N LYS A 152 2.35 11.76 -6.51
CA LYS A 152 2.86 13.07 -6.07
C LYS A 152 2.06 14.22 -6.70
N ARG A 153 1.83 14.20 -8.02
CA ARG A 153 1.12 15.27 -8.74
C ARG A 153 -0.34 15.45 -8.29
N LYS A 154 -1.03 14.36 -7.95
CA LYS A 154 -2.38 14.42 -7.37
C LYS A 154 -2.46 15.21 -6.06
N LYS A 155 -1.35 15.39 -5.33
CA LYS A 155 -1.28 16.28 -4.16
C LYS A 155 -1.40 17.77 -4.55
N MET A 156 -0.84 18.16 -5.70
CA MET A 156 -0.84 19.55 -6.15
C MET A 156 -2.18 20.00 -6.74
N SER A 157 -2.90 19.10 -7.43
CA SER A 157 -4.19 19.47 -8.06
C SER A 157 -5.35 19.67 -7.08
N GLN A 158 -5.20 19.25 -5.81
CA GLN A 158 -6.20 19.52 -4.77
C GLN A 158 -6.04 20.90 -4.11
N SER A 159 -4.98 21.65 -4.42
CA SER A 159 -4.70 22.96 -3.83
C SER A 159 -5.25 24.15 -4.64
N SER A 160 -5.87 23.95 -5.80
CA SER A 160 -6.29 25.06 -6.67
C SER A 160 -7.61 24.79 -7.41
N ARG A 161 -8.63 24.30 -6.71
CA ARG A 161 -10.00 24.60 -7.13
C ARG A 161 -10.51 25.74 -6.25
N PRO A 162 -10.69 26.96 -6.80
CA PRO A 162 -11.48 27.96 -6.11
C PRO A 162 -12.88 27.35 -5.96
N THR A 163 -13.27 27.03 -4.74
CA THR A 163 -14.67 26.84 -4.41
C THR A 163 -15.33 28.16 -4.74
N LYS A 164 -16.02 28.22 -5.89
CA LYS A 164 -16.90 29.32 -6.24
C LYS A 164 -17.99 29.32 -5.17
N LYS A 165 -17.76 30.04 -4.06
CA LYS A 165 -18.80 30.45 -3.13
C LYS A 165 -19.71 31.36 -3.95
N MET A 166 -20.79 30.81 -4.50
CA MET A 166 -21.92 31.63 -4.89
C MET A 166 -22.53 32.13 -3.59
N SER A 167 -22.11 33.32 -3.20
CA SER A 167 -22.82 34.16 -2.25
C SER A 167 -24.22 34.37 -2.79
N THR A 168 -25.22 33.85 -2.09
CA THR A 168 -26.61 34.30 -2.22
C THR A 168 -26.73 35.70 -1.60
N PRO A 169 -27.44 36.61 -2.28
CA PRO A 169 -28.17 37.66 -1.59
C PRO A 169 -29.65 37.63 -1.98
N GLY A 170 -30.50 37.36 -0.98
CA GLY A 170 -31.70 38.15 -0.70
C GLY A 170 -32.89 38.16 -1.67
N SER A 171 -33.89 37.34 -1.30
CA SER A 171 -35.32 37.67 -1.19
C SER A 171 -36.14 38.12 -2.41
N CYS A 172 -37.11 37.27 -2.78
CA CYS A 172 -38.51 37.67 -2.93
C CYS A 172 -39.43 36.63 -2.27
N LEU A 173 -40.23 37.11 -1.33
CA LEU A 173 -41.23 36.39 -0.53
C LEU A 173 -42.36 35.82 -1.41
N SER A 174 -42.88 34.64 -1.08
CA SER A 174 -44.31 34.53 -0.76
C SER A 174 -44.70 33.24 0.01
N ARG A 175 -45.15 33.49 1.26
CA ARG A 175 -46.27 32.86 1.98
C ARG A 175 -46.24 31.35 2.31
N TYR A 176 -45.70 31.08 3.50
CA TYR A 176 -46.45 30.54 4.69
C TYR A 176 -48.00 30.70 4.56
N ARG A 177 -48.90 29.79 4.98
CA ARG A 177 -48.94 28.98 6.21
C ARG A 177 -50.25 28.16 6.26
N GLN A 178 -50.23 26.97 6.91
CA GLN A 178 -51.30 26.36 7.76
C GLN A 178 -52.66 26.03 7.09
N ARG A 179 -53.53 25.10 7.51
CA ARG A 179 -53.66 24.16 8.64
C ARG A 179 -54.87 23.24 8.34
N GLN A 180 -54.77 21.97 8.74
CA GLN A 180 -55.79 21.14 9.43
C GLN A 180 -57.10 20.68 8.75
N LEU A 181 -57.42 19.41 9.08
CA LEU A 181 -58.60 18.57 8.78
C LEU A 181 -59.96 19.18 9.21
N PRO A 182 -61.08 18.65 8.68
CA PRO A 182 -62.10 17.99 9.52
C PRO A 182 -62.60 16.63 8.92
N THR A 183 -62.71 15.52 9.67
CA THR A 183 -63.88 14.98 10.45
C THR A 183 -65.15 14.77 9.61
N HIS A 184 -65.94 13.68 9.63
CA HIS A 184 -66.38 12.73 10.68
C HIS A 184 -67.11 11.52 10.02
N ASN A 185 -67.21 10.38 10.73
CA ASN A 185 -68.29 9.35 10.86
C ASN A 185 -69.12 8.90 9.62
N GLU A 186 -69.57 7.66 9.42
CA GLU A 186 -70.20 6.71 10.35
C GLU A 186 -70.51 5.36 9.64
N THR A 187 -70.48 4.26 10.41
CA THR A 187 -71.28 3.01 10.33
C THR A 187 -71.25 2.00 9.14
N GLN A 188 -70.99 0.74 9.57
CA GLN A 188 -71.66 -0.53 9.23
C GLN A 188 -71.36 -1.26 7.91
N GLY A 189 -71.02 -2.55 8.04
CA GLY A 189 -71.11 -3.52 6.94
C GLY A 189 -70.29 -4.79 7.15
N LEU A 190 -70.96 -5.84 7.64
CA LEU A 190 -70.55 -7.25 7.71
C LEU A 190 -69.86 -7.77 6.42
N GLY A 191 -68.90 -8.70 6.58
CA GLY A 191 -68.38 -9.46 5.45
C GLY A 191 -67.26 -10.44 5.84
N GLU A 192 -67.66 -11.67 6.13
CA GLU A 192 -66.80 -12.86 6.26
C GLU A 192 -65.92 -13.07 5.02
N GLY A 193 -64.71 -13.62 5.20
CA GLY A 193 -63.80 -13.86 4.08
C GLY A 193 -62.53 -14.62 4.48
N THR A 194 -62.69 -15.92 4.68
CA THR A 194 -61.65 -16.95 4.79
C THR A 194 -60.60 -16.91 3.67
N GLY A 195 -59.35 -17.25 4.01
CA GLY A 195 -58.25 -17.59 3.08
C GLY A 195 -56.91 -17.43 3.80
N HIS A 196 -56.43 -18.40 4.58
CA HIS A 196 -55.79 -19.67 4.19
C HIS A 196 -54.59 -19.54 3.24
N PHE A 197 -53.54 -20.30 3.60
CA PHE A 197 -52.20 -20.50 2.98
C PHE A 197 -51.14 -19.51 3.50
N GLY A 198 -50.07 -19.92 4.20
CA GLY A 198 -49.31 -21.18 4.21
C GLY A 198 -47.84 -20.78 4.07
N LEU A 199 -46.99 -20.93 5.11
CA LEU A 199 -45.93 -21.96 5.21
C LEU A 199 -45.12 -22.06 3.90
N GLU A 200 -43.80 -21.85 3.83
CA GLU A 200 -42.76 -22.35 4.73
C GLU A 200 -41.41 -21.67 4.41
N PHE A 201 -40.58 -21.48 5.44
CA PHE A 201 -39.16 -21.20 5.31
C PHE A 201 -38.40 -22.53 5.14
N GLY A 202 -37.72 -22.70 4.00
CA GLY A 202 -36.77 -23.79 3.78
C GLY A 202 -35.34 -23.30 3.93
N ILE A 203 -34.72 -23.56 5.09
CA ILE A 203 -33.25 -23.63 5.24
C ILE A 203 -32.83 -25.04 4.85
N ARG A 204 -31.83 -25.17 3.98
CA ARG A 204 -31.23 -26.44 3.62
C ARG A 204 -29.72 -26.33 3.73
N ASP A 205 -29.20 -26.81 4.86
CA ASP A 205 -27.81 -27.25 4.98
C ASP A 205 -27.73 -28.72 4.55
N GLY A 206 -26.65 -29.05 3.85
CA GLY A 206 -26.32 -30.39 3.35
C GLY A 206 -25.23 -30.31 2.29
#